data_AF-A0A6L7S4X1-F1
#
_entry.id   AF-A0A6L7S4X1-F1
#
_cell.length_a   1.000
_cell.length_b   1.000
_cell.length_c   1.000
_cell.angle_alpha   90.00
_cell.angle_beta   90.00
_cell.angle_gamma   90.00
#
_symmetry.space_group_name_H-M   'P 1'
#
loop_
_entity.id
_entity.type
_entity.pdbx_description
1 polymer ?
#
loop_
_entity_poly.entity_id
_entity_poly.type
_entity_poly.pdbx_seq_one_letter_code
_entity_poly.pdbx_strand_id
1 'polypeptide(L)'
;MFENLSERLSGVFDRLTRQGALSDSDVQTALREVRVALLEADVSLPVARDFVKAVQEKATGQAVTKSVTPGQQVIKIVHDELV
;
A
#
# COMPACT_ATOMS: atom_id res chain seq x y z
N MET A 1 7.40 10.45 15.18
CA MET A 1 6.09 10.14 14.55
C MET A 1 6.27 9.53 13.16
N PHE A 2 6.99 10.17 12.23
CA PHE A 2 7.20 9.64 10.87
C PHE A 2 8.03 8.35 10.79
N GLU A 3 8.95 8.11 11.73
CA GLU A 3 9.79 6.90 11.74
C GLU A 3 9.00 5.61 11.97
N ASN A 4 7.97 5.63 12.82
CA ASN A 4 7.14 4.46 13.09
C ASN A 4 6.29 4.08 11.86
N LEU A 5 5.81 5.09 11.13
CA LEU A 5 5.12 4.89 9.85
C LEU A 5 6.07 4.30 8.81
N SER A 6 7.29 4.85 8.69
CA SER A 6 8.30 4.34 7.75
C SER A 6 8.70 2.89 8.03
N GLU A 7 8.88 2.48 9.29
CA GLU A 7 9.21 1.10 9.65
C GLU A 7 8.07 0.13 9.29
N ARG A 8 6.82 0.48 9.65
CA ARG A 8 5.66 -0.37 9.35
C ARG A 8 5.43 -0.50 7.86
N LEU A 9 5.48 0.61 7.13
CA LEU A 9 5.34 0.61 5.67
C LEU A 9 6.45 -0.21 5.01
N SER A 10 7.70 -0.09 5.46
CA SER A 10 8.83 -0.90 4.95
C SER A 10 8.57 -2.40 5.13
N GLY A 11 8.02 -2.83 6.27
CA GLY A 11 7.69 -4.24 6.51
C GLY A 11 6.52 -4.78 5.65
N VAL A 12 5.58 -3.92 5.24
CA VAL A 12 4.53 -4.26 4.27
C VAL A 12 5.13 -4.37 2.86
N PHE A 13 5.97 -3.41 2.50
CA PHE A 13 6.60 -3.32 1.19
C PHE A 13 7.61 -4.43 0.92
N ASP A 14 8.37 -4.87 1.92
CA ASP A 14 9.27 -6.03 1.82
C ASP A 14 8.53 -7.33 1.53
N ARG A 15 7.33 -7.50 2.11
CA ARG A 15 6.48 -8.66 1.81
C ARG A 15 5.95 -8.62 0.38
N LEU A 16 5.47 -7.46 -0.07
CA LEU A 16 4.96 -7.26 -1.42
C LEU A 16 6.03 -7.40 -2.51
N THR A 17 7.27 -6.99 -2.23
CA THR A 17 8.39 -7.06 -3.20
C THR A 17 9.00 -8.46 -3.31
N ARG A 18 8.89 -9.30 -2.28
CA ARG A 18 9.32 -10.71 -2.33
C ARG A 18 8.34 -11.62 -3.08
N GLN A 19 7.08 -11.22 -3.20
CA GLN A 19 6.09 -11.95 -4.01
C GLN A 19 6.25 -11.55 -5.48
N GLY A 20 6.79 -12.45 -6.31
CA GLY A 20 7.02 -12.20 -7.74
C GLY A 20 5.74 -11.95 -8.56
N ALA A 21 4.58 -12.39 -8.06
CA ALA A 21 3.27 -12.04 -8.58
C ALA A 21 2.36 -11.68 -7.40
N LEU A 22 1.65 -10.56 -7.51
CA LEU A 22 0.65 -10.15 -6.53
C LEU A 22 -0.74 -10.52 -7.02
N SER A 23 -1.51 -11.19 -6.18
CA SER A 23 -2.96 -11.35 -6.38
C SER A 23 -3.73 -10.16 -5.79
N ASP A 24 -4.97 -9.98 -6.22
CA ASP A 24 -5.86 -8.97 -5.64
C ASP A 24 -6.05 -9.16 -4.12
N SER A 25 -5.98 -10.41 -3.64
CA SER A 25 -6.04 -10.71 -2.21
C SER A 25 -4.80 -10.27 -1.43
N ASP A 26 -3.61 -10.36 -2.04
CA ASP A 26 -2.37 -9.88 -1.42
C ASP A 26 -2.41 -8.35 -1.29
N VAL A 27 -2.84 -7.66 -2.35
CA VAL A 27 -3.02 -6.20 -2.37
C VAL A 27 -4.01 -5.75 -1.30
N GLN A 28 -5.18 -6.38 -1.20
CA GLN A 28 -6.15 -6.05 -0.14
C GLN A 28 -5.57 -6.24 1.27
N THR A 29 -4.77 -7.27 1.47
CA THR A 29 -4.17 -7.56 2.78
C THR A 29 -3.14 -6.50 3.15
N ALA A 30 -2.26 -6.13 2.22
CA ALA A 30 -1.32 -5.04 2.43
C ALA A 30 -2.01 -3.69 2.69
N LEU A 31 -3.08 -3.38 1.94
CA LEU A 31 -3.84 -2.14 2.13
C LEU A 31 -4.54 -2.05 3.50
N ARG A 32 -4.96 -3.19 4.06
CA ARG A 32 -5.47 -3.25 5.43
C ARG A 32 -4.39 -2.87 6.44
N GLU A 33 -3.17 -3.36 6.26
CA GLU A 33 -2.04 -3.03 7.14
C GLU A 33 -1.64 -1.55 7.01
N VAL A 34 -1.61 -1.01 5.78
CA VAL A 34 -1.40 0.42 5.52
C VAL A 34 -2.45 1.27 6.25
N ARG A 35 -3.74 0.86 6.20
CA ARG A 35 -4.80 1.58 6.91
C ARG A 35 -4.55 1.63 8.41
N VAL A 36 -4.14 0.53 9.02
CA VAL A 36 -3.82 0.48 10.46
C VAL A 36 -2.65 1.40 10.77
N ALA A 37 -1.58 1.35 9.97
CA ALA A 37 -0.40 2.20 10.15
C ALA A 37 -0.74 3.70 10.03
N LEU A 38 -1.65 4.08 9.13
CA LEU A 38 -2.13 5.46 9.01
C LEU A 38 -2.89 5.91 10.26
N LEU A 39 -3.77 5.07 10.81
CA LEU A 39 -4.52 5.39 12.02
C LEU A 39 -3.61 5.49 13.26
N GLU A 40 -2.60 4.63 13.36
CA GLU A 40 -1.58 4.69 14.42
C GLU A 40 -0.68 5.93 14.31
N ALA A 41 -0.57 6.53 13.12
CA ALA A 41 0.15 7.76 12.87
C ALA A 41 -0.72 9.03 13.06
N ASP A 42 -1.83 8.92 13.80
CA ASP A 42 -2.80 10.01 14.05
C ASP A 42 -3.44 10.60 12.78
N VAL A 43 -3.50 9.84 11.68
CA VAL A 43 -4.24 10.24 10.48
C VAL A 43 -5.74 10.04 10.72
N SER A 44 -6.55 11.04 10.38
CA SER A 44 -8.01 10.96 10.55
C SER A 44 -8.62 9.80 9.74
N LEU A 45 -9.63 9.14 10.32
CA LEU A 45 -10.32 8.01 9.68
C LEU A 45 -10.86 8.32 8.27
N PRO A 46 -11.46 9.50 7.98
CA PRO A 46 -11.92 9.82 6.63
C PRO A 46 -10.76 9.87 5.64
N VAL A 47 -9.64 10.50 6.01
CA VAL A 47 -8.45 10.62 5.16
C VAL A 47 -7.82 9.25 4.91
N ALA A 48 -7.64 8.43 5.95
CA ALA A 48 -7.08 7.10 5.81
C ALA A 48 -7.96 6.19 4.94
N ARG A 49 -9.29 6.31 5.05
CA ARG A 49 -10.23 5.54 4.24
C ARG A 49 -10.17 5.94 2.76
N ASP A 50 -10.20 7.23 2.49
CA ASP A 50 -10.23 7.75 1.13
C ASP A 50 -8.88 7.50 0.43
N PHE A 51 -7.77 7.63 1.15
CA PHE A 51 -6.42 7.24 0.70
C PHE A 51 -6.36 5.76 0.30
N VAL A 52 -6.77 4.86 1.19
CA VAL A 52 -6.74 3.41 0.92
C VAL A 52 -7.62 3.05 -0.27
N LYS A 53 -8.77 3.73 -0.44
CA LYS A 53 -9.65 3.52 -1.59
C LYS A 53 -8.99 3.94 -2.90
N ALA A 54 -8.36 5.12 -2.95
CA ALA A 54 -7.64 5.61 -4.12
C ALA A 54 -6.48 4.68 -4.51
N VAL A 55 -5.70 4.22 -3.52
CA VAL A 55 -4.62 3.25 -3.77
C VAL A 55 -5.19 1.91 -4.24
N GLN A 56 -6.29 1.43 -3.66
CA GLN A 56 -6.93 0.17 -4.07
C GLN A 56 -7.35 0.18 -5.54
N GLU A 57 -8.01 1.25 -5.99
CA GLU A 57 -8.47 1.38 -7.38
C GLU A 57 -7.30 1.36 -8.38
N LYS A 58 -6.14 1.92 -8.00
CA LYS A 58 -4.92 1.91 -8.82
C LYS A 58 -4.17 0.58 -8.73
N ALA A 59 -4.18 -0.07 -7.57
CA ALA A 59 -3.39 -1.27 -7.29
C ALA A 59 -4.02 -2.59 -7.76
N THR A 60 -5.35 -2.67 -7.89
CA THR A 60 -6.06 -3.83 -8.47
C THR A 60 -6.17 -3.77 -9.99
N GLY A 61 -5.66 -2.71 -10.63
CA GLY A 61 -5.64 -2.60 -12.08
C GLY A 61 -4.71 -3.64 -12.73
N GLN A 62 -5.07 -4.12 -13.93
CA GLN A 62 -4.26 -5.07 -14.71
C GLN A 62 -2.80 -4.61 -14.92
N ALA A 63 -2.54 -3.29 -14.84
CA ALA A 63 -1.21 -2.71 -14.94
C ALA A 63 -0.26 -3.14 -13.81
N VAL A 64 -0.80 -3.43 -12.61
CA VAL A 64 0.00 -3.87 -11.46
C VAL A 64 0.16 -5.39 -11.45
N THR A 65 -0.93 -6.12 -11.71
CA THR A 65 -0.94 -7.60 -11.72
C THR A 65 -0.11 -8.20 -12.85
N LYS A 66 0.04 -7.50 -13.98
CA LYS A 66 0.88 -7.93 -15.12
C LYS A 66 2.28 -7.31 -15.11
N SER A 67 2.62 -6.52 -14.10
CA SER A 67 3.93 -5.89 -14.00
C SER A 67 5.02 -6.92 -13.66
N VAL A 68 6.23 -6.69 -14.17
CA VAL A 68 7.42 -7.50 -13.85
C VAL A 68 7.81 -7.34 -12.37
N THR A 69 7.46 -6.22 -11.75
CA THR A 69 7.71 -5.93 -10.32
C THR A 69 6.45 -5.35 -9.64
N PRO A 70 5.44 -6.18 -9.35
CA PRO A 70 4.15 -5.73 -8.81
C PRO A 70 4.30 -4.99 -7.47
N GLY A 71 5.16 -5.48 -6.57
CA GLY A 71 5.39 -4.85 -5.26
C GLY A 71 5.95 -3.43 -5.37
N GLN A 72 6.92 -3.19 -6.27
CA GLN A 72 7.46 -1.85 -6.49
C GLN A 72 6.42 -0.90 -7.09
N GLN A 73 5.53 -1.41 -7.95
CA GLN A 73 4.46 -0.63 -8.52
C GLN A 73 3.44 -0.18 -7.46
N VAL A 74 3.11 -1.04 -6.49
CA VAL A 74 2.26 -0.65 -5.35
C VAL A 74 2.92 0.42 -4.49
N ILE A 75 4.22 0.30 -4.20
CA ILE A 75 4.97 1.33 -3.45
C ILE A 75 4.89 2.67 -4.17
N LYS A 76 5.08 2.67 -5.49
CA LYS A 76 4.98 3.88 -6.30
C LYS A 76 3.60 4.51 -6.21
N ILE A 77 2.53 3.71 -6.36
CA ILE A 77 1.14 4.21 -6.25
C ILE A 77 0.89 4.84 -4.87
N VAL A 78 1.36 4.21 -3.80
CA VAL A 78 1.23 4.75 -2.43
C VAL A 78 2.00 6.06 -2.28
N HIS A 79 3.22 6.14 -2.83
CA HIS A 79 4.01 7.36 -2.78
C HIS A 79 3.37 8.49 -3.60
N ASP A 80 2.89 8.19 -4.80
CA ASP A 80 2.21 9.14 -5.69
C ASP A 80 0.90 9.67 -5.07
N GLU A 81 0.26 8.91 -4.18
CA GLU A 81 -0.95 9.35 -3.45
C GLU A 81 -0.62 10.16 -2.19
N LEU A 82 0.63 10.12 -1.70
CA LEU A 82 1.09 10.87 -0.54
C LEU A 82 1.65 12.27 -0.89
N VAL A 83 1.96 12.53 -2.16
CA VAL A 83 2.62 13.75 -2.67
C VAL A 83 1.67 14.63 -3.46
#